data_AF-A0A956DKD0-F1
#
_entry.id   AF-A0A956DKD0-F1
#
_cell.length_a   1.000
_cell.length_b   1.000
_cell.length_c   1.000
_cell.angle_alpha   90.00
_cell.angle_beta   90.00
_cell.angle_gamma   90.00
#
_symmetry.space_group_name_H-M   'P 1'
#
loop_
_entity.id
_entity.type
_entity.pdbx_description
1 polymer ?
#
loop_
_entity_poly.entity_id
_entity_poly.type
_entity_poly.pdbx_seq_one_letter_code
_entity_poly.pdbx_strand_id
1 'polypeptide(L)'
;MTARRTRRRFRMVSRRRFGDPSLHGMTDDELLDTRLCDLPIRIAGTPLESRIEQIHAELEYRGLRFRPHFWLSDEWFTPDGVPGVAVPFYLAHKKLMALERRMMFEVEGGNKAECLMLLRHELGHAVDHAYRLSRRRLWRETFGSPSQPYPEYYRPNPRSHR
;
A
#
# COMPACT_ATOMS: atom_id res chain seq x y z
N MET A 1 -31.10 20.16 -8.48
CA MET A 1 -30.99 18.69 -8.31
C MET A 1 -29.95 18.41 -7.23
N THR A 2 -30.41 18.09 -6.03
CA THR A 2 -29.59 17.93 -4.81
C THR A 2 -29.03 16.50 -4.76
N ALA A 3 -27.71 16.35 -4.94
CA ALA A 3 -27.03 15.08 -4.81
C ALA A 3 -27.07 14.60 -3.36
N ARG A 4 -27.80 13.50 -3.09
CA ARG A 4 -27.78 12.81 -1.80
C ARG A 4 -26.38 12.25 -1.55
N ARG A 5 -25.65 12.87 -0.61
CA ARG A 5 -24.41 12.36 -0.05
C ARG A 5 -24.73 11.12 0.80
N THR A 6 -24.61 9.94 0.23
CA THR A 6 -24.75 8.67 0.95
C THR A 6 -23.59 8.55 1.94
N ARG A 7 -23.78 8.97 3.20
CA ARG A 7 -22.81 8.73 4.27
C ARG A 7 -22.76 7.22 4.54
N ARG A 8 -21.80 6.53 3.93
CA ARG A 8 -21.41 5.17 4.35
C ARG A 8 -21.06 5.25 5.84
N ARG A 9 -21.83 4.57 6.69
CA ARG A 9 -21.52 4.44 8.12
C ARG A 9 -20.22 3.65 8.22
N PHE A 10 -19.14 4.30 8.64
CA PHE A 10 -17.89 3.63 8.98
C PHE A 10 -18.15 2.69 10.16
N ARG A 11 -18.10 1.38 9.91
CA ARG A 11 -18.11 0.39 10.99
C ARG A 11 -16.75 0.47 11.66
N MET A 12 -16.72 0.90 12.92
CA MET A 12 -15.49 0.98 13.69
C MET A 12 -14.99 -0.47 13.89
N VAL A 13 -14.01 -0.90 13.09
CA VAL A 13 -13.39 -2.22 13.23
C VAL A 13 -12.69 -2.24 14.59
N SER A 14 -12.98 -3.27 15.40
CA SER A 14 -12.31 -3.45 16.68
C SER A 14 -10.80 -3.49 16.46
N ARG A 15 -10.07 -2.53 17.05
CA ARG A 15 -8.60 -2.55 17.07
C ARG A 15 -8.06 -3.81 17.72
N ARG A 16 -8.85 -4.57 18.48
CA ARG A 16 -8.39 -5.75 19.24
C ARG A 16 -8.40 -7.05 18.42
N ARG A 17 -9.34 -7.24 17.49
CA ARG A 17 -9.43 -8.43 16.63
C ARG A 17 -9.98 -8.04 15.25
N PHE A 18 -9.23 -8.34 14.18
CA PHE A 18 -9.64 -8.14 12.79
C PHE A 18 -9.06 -9.26 11.92
N GLY A 19 -9.72 -9.53 10.79
CA GLY A 19 -9.45 -10.66 9.90
C GLY A 19 -10.09 -11.98 10.39
N ASP A 20 -9.79 -13.07 9.70
CA ASP A 20 -10.53 -14.34 9.89
C ASP A 20 -10.18 -15.02 11.22
N PRO A 21 -11.17 -15.39 12.05
CA PRO A 21 -10.91 -16.00 13.36
C PRO A 21 -10.14 -17.32 13.32
N SER A 22 -10.18 -18.07 12.20
CA SER A 22 -9.45 -19.34 12.05
C SER A 22 -7.94 -19.18 12.25
N LEU A 23 -7.37 -18.03 11.83
CA LEU A 23 -5.95 -17.73 11.97
C LEU A 23 -5.52 -17.43 13.41
N HIS A 24 -6.44 -17.16 14.35
CA HIS A 24 -6.06 -16.87 15.73
C HIS A 24 -5.52 -18.10 16.46
N GLY A 25 -5.95 -19.31 16.06
CA GLY A 25 -5.57 -20.56 16.70
C GLY A 25 -4.32 -21.21 16.11
N MET A 26 -3.88 -20.77 14.93
CA MET A 26 -2.73 -21.37 14.25
C MET A 26 -1.42 -21.04 14.97
N THR A 27 -0.58 -22.06 15.06
CA THR A 27 0.84 -21.97 15.42
C THR A 27 1.62 -21.26 14.31
N ASP A 28 2.89 -20.97 14.56
CA ASP A 28 3.72 -20.26 13.57
C ASP A 28 4.15 -21.18 12.44
N ASP A 29 4.52 -22.43 12.77
CA ASP A 29 4.88 -23.44 11.78
C ASP A 29 3.71 -23.71 10.83
N GLU A 30 2.48 -23.85 11.37
CA GLU A 30 1.27 -23.99 10.53
C GLU A 30 1.05 -22.79 9.60
N LEU A 31 1.36 -21.57 10.04
CA LEU A 31 1.24 -20.38 9.20
C LEU A 31 2.30 -20.33 8.11
N LEU A 32 3.53 -20.75 8.43
CA LEU A 32 4.65 -20.80 7.50
C LEU A 32 4.50 -21.89 6.45
N ASP A 33 3.86 -23.02 6.81
CA ASP A 33 3.55 -24.11 5.90
C ASP A 33 2.30 -23.83 5.03
N THR A 34 1.55 -22.77 5.31
CA THR A 34 0.35 -22.40 4.54
C THR A 34 0.72 -21.54 3.33
N ARG A 35 0.24 -21.91 2.14
CA ARG A 35 0.42 -21.08 0.93
C ARG A 35 -0.35 -19.78 1.08
N LEU A 36 0.20 -18.68 0.55
CA LEU A 36 -0.43 -17.36 0.60
C LEU A 36 -1.88 -17.35 0.10
N CYS A 37 -2.18 -18.11 -0.97
CA CYS A 37 -3.52 -18.20 -1.56
C CYS A 37 -4.53 -19.00 -0.70
N ASP A 38 -4.06 -19.82 0.23
CA ASP A 38 -4.91 -20.60 1.14
C ASP A 38 -5.19 -19.85 2.45
N LEU A 39 -4.48 -18.74 2.72
CA LEU A 39 -4.76 -17.91 3.88
C LEU A 39 -6.13 -17.23 3.73
N PRO A 40 -7.03 -17.33 4.73
CA PRO A 40 -8.35 -16.70 4.70
C PRO A 40 -8.26 -15.19 5.02
N ILE A 41 -7.47 -14.45 4.23
CA ILE A 41 -7.22 -13.03 4.40
C ILE A 41 -7.90 -12.19 3.32
N ARG A 42 -8.28 -10.97 3.70
CA ARG A 42 -8.91 -9.99 2.81
C ARG A 42 -8.70 -8.59 3.36
N ILE A 43 -8.75 -7.61 2.48
CA ILE A 43 -8.69 -6.20 2.86
C ILE A 43 -9.96 -5.80 3.65
N ALA A 44 -11.14 -6.25 3.21
CA ALA A 44 -12.41 -5.86 3.79
C ALA A 44 -12.52 -6.26 5.28
N GLY A 45 -13.03 -5.35 6.11
CA GLY A 45 -13.18 -5.55 7.55
C GLY A 45 -11.88 -5.42 8.35
N THR A 46 -10.80 -4.93 7.74
CA THR A 46 -9.50 -4.70 8.41
C THR A 46 -9.22 -3.20 8.57
N PRO A 47 -8.24 -2.81 9.40
CA PRO A 47 -7.74 -1.43 9.42
C PRO A 47 -7.25 -0.95 8.04
N LEU A 48 -6.77 -1.86 7.18
CA LEU A 48 -6.30 -1.51 5.84
C LEU A 48 -7.42 -0.95 4.96
N GLU A 49 -8.64 -1.52 5.02
CA GLU A 49 -9.81 -0.98 4.33
C GLU A 49 -10.04 0.49 4.68
N SER A 50 -10.01 0.82 5.99
CA SER A 50 -10.22 2.21 6.44
C SER A 50 -9.13 3.17 5.97
N ARG A 51 -7.90 2.68 5.79
CA ARG A 51 -6.76 3.45 5.29
C ARG A 51 -6.88 3.68 3.78
N ILE A 52 -7.29 2.66 3.02
CA ILE A 52 -7.58 2.76 1.58
C ILE A 52 -8.75 3.70 1.33
N GLU A 53 -9.81 3.63 2.14
CA GLU A 53 -10.93 4.59 2.05
C GLU A 53 -10.47 6.03 2.33
N GLN A 54 -9.52 6.22 3.25
CA GLN A 54 -8.90 7.53 3.49
C GLN A 54 -8.14 8.02 2.24
N ILE A 55 -7.36 7.16 1.57
CA ILE A 55 -6.66 7.51 0.32
C ILE A 55 -7.66 7.91 -0.77
N HIS A 56 -8.74 7.15 -0.96
CA HIS A 56 -9.78 7.51 -1.93
C HIS A 56 -10.43 8.87 -1.63
N ALA A 57 -10.69 9.16 -0.35
CA ALA A 57 -11.23 10.46 0.05
C ALA A 57 -10.23 11.60 -0.20
N GLU A 58 -8.93 11.37 0.02
CA GLU A 58 -7.87 12.34 -0.27
C GLU A 58 -7.79 12.66 -1.78
N LEU A 59 -7.87 11.64 -2.64
CA LEU A 59 -7.91 11.82 -4.10
C LEU A 59 -9.14 12.60 -4.55
N GLU A 60 -10.32 12.23 -4.04
CA GLU A 60 -11.59 12.89 -4.36
C GLU A 60 -11.59 14.36 -3.93
N TYR A 61 -11.09 14.64 -2.72
CA TYR A 61 -10.95 16.01 -2.21
C TYR A 61 -10.04 16.87 -3.09
N ARG A 62 -9.00 16.28 -3.69
CA ARG A 62 -8.09 16.95 -4.64
C ARG A 62 -8.64 17.02 -6.07
N GLY A 63 -9.84 16.49 -6.33
CA GLY A 63 -10.44 16.45 -7.66
C GLY A 63 -9.77 15.46 -8.63
N LEU A 64 -8.97 14.53 -8.10
CA LEU A 64 -8.29 13.52 -8.91
C LEU A 64 -9.27 12.38 -9.21
N ARG A 65 -9.68 12.27 -10.49
CA ARG A 65 -10.52 11.18 -11.01
C ARG A 65 -9.70 9.90 -11.22
N PHE A 66 -9.06 9.44 -10.15
CA PHE A 66 -8.22 8.25 -10.12
C PHE A 66 -8.74 7.28 -9.05
N ARG A 67 -8.99 6.03 -9.44
CA ARG A 67 -9.50 4.97 -8.56
C ARG A 67 -8.55 3.77 -8.67
N PRO A 68 -7.41 3.80 -7.97
CA PRO A 68 -6.44 2.71 -8.03
C PRO A 68 -7.03 1.42 -7.47
N HIS A 69 -6.58 0.30 -8.02
CA HIS A 69 -6.86 -1.01 -7.44
C HIS A 69 -5.88 -1.31 -6.30
N PHE A 70 -6.35 -2.01 -5.25
CA PHE A 70 -5.51 -2.46 -4.14
C PHE A 70 -5.69 -3.97 -3.96
N TRP A 71 -4.60 -4.70 -3.82
CA TRP A 71 -4.59 -6.15 -3.60
C TRP A 71 -3.54 -6.54 -2.56
N LEU A 72 -3.64 -7.76 -2.04
CA LEU A 72 -2.66 -8.31 -1.10
C LEU A 72 -1.51 -8.99 -1.86
N SER A 73 -0.27 -8.74 -1.44
CA SER A 73 0.96 -9.36 -1.94
C SER A 73 1.91 -9.68 -0.78
N ASP A 74 3.08 -10.21 -1.09
CA ASP A 74 4.24 -10.31 -0.20
C ASP A 74 4.82 -8.94 0.23
N GLU A 75 4.94 -7.98 -0.68
CA GLU A 75 5.56 -6.68 -0.40
C GLU A 75 4.74 -5.45 -0.87
N TRP A 76 5.21 -4.25 -0.51
CA TRP A 76 4.69 -2.99 -1.03
C TRP A 76 5.28 -2.75 -2.42
N PHE A 77 4.44 -2.64 -3.44
CA PHE A 77 4.90 -2.19 -4.76
C PHE A 77 3.76 -1.76 -5.67
N THR A 78 4.13 -1.15 -6.78
CA THR A 78 3.25 -0.81 -7.89
C THR A 78 3.84 -1.43 -9.15
N PRO A 79 3.23 -2.47 -9.75
CA PRO A 79 3.78 -3.09 -10.94
C PRO A 79 3.79 -2.12 -12.14
N ASP A 80 4.80 -2.26 -12.99
CA ASP A 80 4.98 -1.41 -14.17
C ASP A 80 3.72 -1.37 -15.05
N GLY A 81 3.24 -0.16 -15.29
CA GLY A 81 2.07 0.07 -16.15
C GLY A 81 0.74 -0.33 -15.51
N VAL A 82 0.74 -0.79 -14.26
CA VAL A 82 -0.47 -1.12 -13.50
C VAL A 82 -0.86 0.08 -12.62
N PRO A 83 -2.05 0.66 -12.78
CA PRO A 83 -2.51 1.77 -11.97
C PRO A 83 -3.10 1.30 -10.63
N GLY A 84 -2.30 0.61 -9.81
CA GLY A 84 -2.73 0.08 -8.52
C GLY A 84 -1.58 -0.34 -7.63
N VAL A 85 -1.90 -0.64 -6.37
CA VAL A 85 -0.94 -0.82 -5.29
C VAL A 85 -1.07 -2.21 -4.66
N ALA A 86 0.03 -2.95 -4.64
CA ALA A 86 0.19 -4.16 -3.84
C ALA A 86 0.45 -3.79 -2.38
N VAL A 87 -0.21 -4.49 -1.47
CA VAL A 87 -0.09 -4.29 -0.03
C VAL A 87 0.33 -5.59 0.64
N PRO A 88 1.31 -5.58 1.56
CA PRO A 88 1.72 -6.80 2.25
C PRO A 88 0.58 -7.51 2.98
N PHE A 89 0.48 -8.81 2.76
CA PHE A 89 -0.61 -9.67 3.20
C PHE A 89 -0.67 -9.76 4.72
N TYR A 90 0.48 -9.66 5.39
CA TYR A 90 0.55 -9.72 6.84
C TYR A 90 -0.22 -8.58 7.51
N LEU A 91 -0.44 -7.43 6.83
CA LEU A 91 -1.24 -6.33 7.35
C LEU A 91 -2.74 -6.63 7.41
N ALA A 92 -3.19 -7.69 6.75
CA ALA A 92 -4.60 -8.11 6.76
C ALA A 92 -5.00 -8.87 8.03
N HIS A 93 -4.05 -9.33 8.87
CA HIS A 93 -4.36 -10.06 10.10
C HIS A 93 -3.30 -9.90 11.19
N LYS A 94 -3.72 -9.72 12.45
CA LYS A 94 -2.80 -9.47 13.57
C LYS A 94 -1.79 -10.58 13.85
N LYS A 95 -2.20 -11.85 13.72
CA LYS A 95 -1.30 -13.00 13.93
C LYS A 95 -0.18 -13.01 12.89
N LEU A 96 -0.50 -12.64 11.65
CA LEU A 96 0.50 -12.50 10.59
C LEU A 96 1.44 -11.33 10.86
N MET A 97 0.93 -10.17 11.27
CA MET A 97 1.79 -9.06 11.72
C MET A 97 2.71 -9.46 12.88
N ALA A 98 2.23 -10.30 13.80
CA ALA A 98 3.03 -10.78 14.93
C ALA A 98 4.08 -11.81 14.50
N LEU A 99 3.79 -12.63 13.48
CA LEU A 99 4.74 -13.54 12.86
C LEU A 99 5.83 -12.76 12.12
N GLU A 100 5.43 -11.82 11.26
CA GLU A 100 6.32 -10.92 10.51
C GLU A 100 7.31 -10.23 11.45
N ARG A 101 6.81 -9.61 12.53
CA ARG A 101 7.66 -8.95 13.53
C ARG A 101 8.71 -9.87 14.14
N ARG A 102 8.38 -11.14 14.34
CA ARG A 102 9.31 -12.10 14.98
C ARG A 102 10.38 -12.57 14.01
N MET A 103 10.06 -12.66 12.72
CA MET A 103 10.99 -13.14 11.70
C MET A 103 11.83 -12.02 11.11
N MET A 104 11.21 -10.87 10.81
CA MET A 104 11.84 -9.72 10.15
C MET A 104 12.19 -8.59 11.12
N PHE A 105 11.94 -8.76 12.42
CA PHE A 105 12.15 -7.77 13.49
C PHE A 105 11.29 -6.49 13.39
N GLU A 106 10.61 -6.27 12.27
CA GLU A 106 9.71 -5.14 12.04
C GLU A 106 8.42 -5.54 11.32
N VAL A 107 7.50 -4.58 11.18
CA VAL A 107 6.26 -4.76 10.41
C VAL A 107 6.02 -3.46 9.65
N GLU A 108 6.48 -3.41 8.40
CA GLU A 108 6.32 -2.23 7.57
C GLU A 108 4.83 -1.89 7.37
N GLY A 109 4.44 -0.67 7.70
CA GLY A 109 3.03 -0.26 7.64
C GLY A 109 2.18 -0.83 8.78
N GLY A 110 2.81 -1.35 9.83
CA GLY A 110 2.11 -1.93 10.97
C GLY A 110 1.28 -0.89 11.75
N ASN A 111 1.72 0.37 11.77
CA ASN A 111 0.98 1.48 12.38
C ASN A 111 0.27 2.35 11.32
N LYS A 112 -0.69 3.17 11.76
CA LYS A 112 -1.52 3.97 10.84
C LYS A 112 -0.70 4.98 10.03
N ALA A 113 0.24 5.68 10.67
CA ALA A 113 0.98 6.77 10.03
C ALA A 113 1.90 6.23 8.93
N GLU A 114 2.67 5.20 9.25
CA GLU A 114 3.56 4.53 8.31
C GLU A 114 2.80 3.85 7.17
N CYS A 115 1.69 3.16 7.46
CA CYS A 115 0.88 2.56 6.40
C CYS A 115 0.33 3.59 5.42
N LEU A 116 -0.15 4.74 5.91
CA LEU A 116 -0.59 5.82 5.04
C LEU A 116 0.57 6.50 4.31
N MET A 117 1.77 6.52 4.87
CA MET A 117 2.97 7.00 4.19
C MET A 117 3.30 6.08 3.01
N LEU A 118 3.37 4.76 3.24
CA LEU A 118 3.67 3.76 2.21
C LEU A 118 2.58 3.71 1.13
N LEU A 119 1.30 3.69 1.53
CA LEU A 119 0.18 3.77 0.57
C LEU A 119 0.28 5.01 -0.33
N ARG A 120 0.69 6.17 0.20
CA ARG A 120 0.84 7.39 -0.61
C ARG A 120 2.08 7.37 -1.49
N HIS A 121 3.16 6.74 -1.03
CA HIS A 121 4.36 6.52 -1.84
C HIS A 121 4.00 5.68 -3.07
N GLU A 122 3.42 4.50 -2.86
CA GLU A 122 3.02 3.60 -3.95
C GLU A 122 1.94 4.22 -4.84
N LEU A 123 0.99 4.95 -4.25
CA LEU A 123 0.01 5.71 -5.03
C LEU A 123 0.66 6.72 -5.99
N GLY A 124 1.81 7.30 -5.62
CA GLY A 124 2.58 8.17 -6.50
C GLY A 124 3.01 7.46 -7.78
N HIS A 125 3.54 6.24 -7.65
CA HIS A 125 3.90 5.39 -8.78
C HIS A 125 2.65 5.00 -9.60
N ALA A 126 1.58 4.58 -8.93
CA ALA A 126 0.33 4.21 -9.60
C ALA A 126 -0.26 5.38 -10.42
N VAL A 127 -0.19 6.61 -9.90
CA VAL A 127 -0.57 7.83 -10.61
C VAL A 127 0.35 8.09 -11.80
N ASP A 128 1.67 7.93 -11.63
CA ASP A 128 2.61 8.05 -12.74
C ASP A 128 2.28 7.06 -13.86
N HIS A 129 2.06 5.79 -13.54
CA HIS A 129 1.71 4.78 -14.54
C HIS A 129 0.38 5.08 -15.23
N ALA A 130 -0.63 5.53 -14.49
CA ALA A 130 -1.95 5.85 -15.04
C ALA A 130 -1.92 7.03 -16.03
N TYR A 131 -1.20 8.10 -15.70
CA TYR A 131 -1.18 9.34 -16.47
C TYR A 131 0.11 9.55 -17.29
N ARG A 132 1.04 8.60 -17.20
CA ARG A 132 2.35 8.57 -17.86
C ARG A 132 3.11 9.88 -17.63
N LEU A 133 3.17 10.36 -16.39
CA LEU A 133 3.77 11.67 -16.08
C LEU A 133 5.25 11.67 -16.43
N SER A 134 5.95 10.58 -16.15
CA SER A 134 7.36 10.32 -16.45
C SER A 134 7.69 10.32 -17.94
N ARG A 135 6.69 10.19 -18.82
CA ARG A 135 6.85 10.30 -20.28
C ARG A 135 6.76 11.74 -20.78
N ARG A 136 6.26 12.68 -19.97
CA ARG A 136 6.08 14.08 -20.39
C ARG A 136 7.43 14.77 -20.52
N ARG A 137 7.56 15.64 -21.53
CA ARG A 137 8.80 16.39 -21.80
C ARG A 137 9.31 17.13 -20.57
N LEU A 138 8.45 17.92 -19.93
CA LEU A 138 8.81 18.70 -18.73
C LEU A 138 9.32 17.82 -17.58
N TRP A 139 8.72 16.64 -17.39
CA TRP A 139 9.18 15.69 -16.38
C TRP A 139 10.60 15.23 -16.69
N ARG A 140 10.85 14.80 -17.93
CA ARG A 140 12.17 14.30 -18.34
C ARG A 140 13.25 15.37 -18.31
N GLU A 141 12.90 16.62 -18.61
CA GLU A 141 13.80 17.77 -18.48
C GLU A 141 14.15 18.05 -17.02
N THR A 142 13.22 17.80 -16.09
CA THR A 142 13.43 18.07 -14.65
C THR A 142 14.13 16.92 -13.93
N PHE A 143 13.70 15.68 -14.18
CA PHE A 143 14.12 14.49 -13.42
C PHE A 143 15.05 13.54 -14.20
N GLY A 144 15.24 13.77 -15.50
CA GLY A 144 15.99 12.86 -16.37
C GLY A 144 15.15 11.71 -16.92
N SER A 145 15.81 10.73 -17.53
CA SER A 145 15.13 9.58 -18.14
C SER A 145 14.73 8.55 -17.08
N PRO A 146 13.44 8.18 -16.96
CA PRO A 146 13.01 7.14 -16.03
C PRO A 146 13.55 5.74 -16.39
N SER A 147 13.97 5.54 -17.64
CA SER A 147 14.57 4.29 -18.12
C SER A 147 16.07 4.19 -17.86
N GLN A 148 16.67 5.19 -17.21
CA GLN A 148 18.10 5.15 -16.89
C GLN A 148 18.31 4.17 -15.72
N PRO A 149 19.20 3.17 -15.86
CA PRO A 149 19.51 2.27 -14.75
C PRO A 149 20.04 3.05 -13.55
N TYR A 150 19.63 2.65 -12.34
CA TYR A 150 20.25 3.18 -11.14
C TYR A 150 21.75 2.86 -11.15
N PRO A 151 22.63 3.82 -10.83
CA PRO A 151 24.04 3.56 -10.76
C PRO A 151 24.34 2.58 -9.63
N GLU A 152 25.19 1.57 -9.87
CA GLU A 152 25.61 0.60 -8.85
C GLU A 152 26.30 1.28 -7.65
N TYR A 153 26.92 2.42 -7.88
CA TYR A 153 27.60 3.20 -6.86
C TYR A 153 27.18 4.67 -6.95
N TYR A 154 26.56 5.17 -5.88
CA TYR A 154 26.32 6.59 -5.73
C TYR A 154 27.63 7.29 -5.36
N ARG A 155 28.16 8.12 -6.27
CA ARG A 155 29.24 9.05 -5.95
C ARG A 155 28.60 10.39 -5.57
N PRO A 156 28.49 10.73 -4.27
CA PRO A 156 27.97 12.03 -3.87
C PRO A 156 28.82 13.13 -4.49
N ASN A 157 28.19 14.04 -5.23
CA ASN A 157 28.86 15.24 -5.71
C ASN A 157 28.98 16.24 -4.55
N PRO A 158 30.19 16.52 -4.02
CA PRO A 158 30.35 17.40 -2.86
C PRO A 158 29.91 18.84 -3.11
N ARG A 159 29.78 19.22 -4.40
CA ARG A 159 29.34 20.55 -4.83
C ARG A 159 27.84 20.61 -5.14
N SER A 160 27.11 19.51 -4.95
CA SER A 160 25.65 19.46 -5.06
C SER A 160 25.03 20.14 -3.83
N HIS A 161 24.98 21.46 -3.85
CA HIS A 161 24.12 22.20 -2.93
C HIS A 161 22.68 22.12 -3.44
N ARG A 162 21.77 21.66 -2.57
CA ARG A 162 20.33 21.86 -2.75
C ARG A 162 19.96 23.29 -2.44
#